data_AF-G7IY11-F1
#
_entry.id   AF-G7IY11-F1
#
_cell.length_a   1.000
_cell.length_b   1.000
_cell.length_c   1.000
_cell.angle_alpha   90.00
_cell.angle_beta   90.00
_cell.angle_gamma   90.00
#
_symmetry.space_group_name_H-M   'P 1'
#
loop_
_entity.id
_entity.type
_entity.pdbx_description
1 polymer ?
#
loop_
_entity_poly.entity_id
_entity_poly.type
_entity_poly.pdbx_seq_one_letter_code
_entity_poly.pdbx_strand_id
1 'polypeptide(L)' 'MAQLHKLIYALTIFLSLFIVGAVRIPRPLIDPLNCHIDIHCIYKECRRPFKPSCLNFKCDCGKE' A
#
# COMPACT_ATOMS: atom_id res chain seq x y z
N MET A 1 -33.47 -25.44 -12.13
CA MET A 1 -33.13 -24.07 -11.67
C MET A 1 -32.21 -24.01 -10.44
N ALA A 2 -32.15 -25.04 -9.59
CA ALA A 2 -31.33 -25.04 -8.36
C ALA A 2 -29.80 -25.11 -8.58
N GLN A 3 -29.33 -25.81 -9.62
CA GLN A 3 -27.89 -25.88 -9.94
C GLN A 3 -27.32 -24.56 -10.43
N LEU A 4 -28.09 -23.82 -11.24
CA LEU A 4 -27.68 -22.52 -11.76
C LEU A 4 -27.46 -21.51 -10.62
N HIS A 5 -28.36 -21.50 -9.63
CA HIS A 5 -28.22 -20.65 -8.46
C HIS A 5 -26.95 -20.97 -7.66
N LYS A 6 -26.66 -22.27 -7.42
CA LYS A 6 -25.42 -22.68 -6.73
C LYS A 6 -24.16 -22.20 -7.46
N LEU A 7 -24.17 -22.25 -8.79
CA LEU A 7 -23.04 -21.83 -9.61
C LEU A 7 -22.82 -20.31 -9.54
N ILE A 8 -23.91 -19.52 -9.58
CA ILE A 8 -23.86 -18.06 -9.42
C ILE A 8 -23.31 -17.68 -8.04
N TYR A 9 -23.77 -18.34 -6.96
CA TYR A 9 -23.26 -18.09 -5.61
C TYR A 9 -21.78 -18.43 -5.45
N ALA A 10 -21.31 -19.54 -6.04
CA ALA A 10 -19.90 -19.88 -6.00
C ALA A 10 -19.04 -18.83 -6.74
N LEU A 11 -19.53 -18.34 -7.88
CA LEU A 11 -18.82 -17.34 -8.69
C LEU A 11 -18.72 -15.99 -7.97
N THR A 12 -19.78 -15.54 -7.29
CA THR A 12 -19.78 -14.29 -6.54
C THR A 12 -18.86 -14.33 -5.32
N ILE A 13 -18.80 -15.46 -4.60
CA ILE A 13 -17.84 -15.68 -3.52
C ILE A 13 -16.40 -15.64 -4.06
N PHE A 14 -16.14 -16.26 -5.20
CA PHE A 14 -14.81 -16.24 -5.80
C PHE A 14 -14.40 -14.83 -6.24
N LEU A 15 -15.30 -14.09 -6.88
CA LEU A 15 -15.06 -12.70 -7.30
C LEU A 15 -14.80 -11.77 -6.12
N SER A 16 -15.59 -11.88 -5.05
CA SER A 16 -15.40 -11.07 -3.84
C SER A 16 -14.05 -11.34 -3.17
N LEU A 17 -13.63 -12.62 -3.06
CA LEU A 17 -12.31 -12.97 -2.55
C LEU A 17 -11.18 -12.47 -3.46
N PHE A 18 -11.36 -12.57 -4.77
CA PHE A 18 -10.39 -12.07 -5.76
C PHE A 18 -10.23 -10.55 -5.67
N ILE A 19 -11.33 -9.79 -5.55
CA ILE A 19 -11.29 -8.34 -5.39
C ILE A 19 -10.61 -7.97 -4.06
N VAL A 20 -10.93 -8.63 -2.94
CA VAL A 20 -10.25 -8.36 -1.66
C VAL A 20 -8.75 -8.68 -1.72
N GLY A 21 -8.38 -9.75 -2.43
CA GLY A 21 -6.98 -10.10 -2.67
C GLY A 21 -6.24 -9.11 -3.58
N ALA A 22 -6.88 -8.65 -4.66
CA ALA A 22 -6.33 -7.69 -5.61
C ALA A 22 -6.33 -6.24 -5.08
N VAL A 23 -7.29 -5.88 -4.22
CA VAL A 23 -7.38 -4.60 -3.49
C VAL A 23 -6.50 -4.60 -2.25
N ARG A 24 -5.76 -5.68 -1.97
CA ARG A 24 -4.43 -5.50 -1.38
C ARG A 24 -3.52 -4.97 -2.47
N ILE A 25 -3.73 -3.68 -2.78
CA ILE A 25 -2.78 -2.80 -3.44
C ILE A 25 -1.41 -3.27 -2.94
N PRO A 26 -0.49 -3.71 -3.82
CA PRO A 26 0.87 -3.96 -3.40
C PRO A 26 1.27 -2.66 -2.73
N ARG A 27 1.34 -2.65 -1.38
CA ARG A 27 2.00 -1.58 -0.67
C ARG A 27 3.31 -1.47 -1.42
N PRO A 28 3.59 -0.33 -2.06
CA PRO A 28 4.80 -0.23 -2.85
C PRO A 28 5.87 -0.70 -1.88
N LEU A 29 6.58 -1.75 -2.28
CA LEU A 29 7.75 -2.25 -1.61
C LEU A 29 8.77 -1.13 -1.83
N ILE A 30 8.50 0.02 -1.21
CA ILE A 30 9.39 1.16 -1.14
C ILE A 30 10.46 0.57 -0.26
N ASP A 31 11.51 0.06 -0.90
CA ASP A 31 12.75 -0.22 -0.23
C ASP A 31 12.98 0.95 0.73
N PRO A 32 12.92 0.73 2.05
CA PRO A 32 12.98 1.82 3.03
C PRO A 32 14.33 2.57 2.95
N LEU A 33 15.25 2.09 2.11
CA LEU A 33 16.55 2.65 1.83
C LEU A 33 16.63 3.57 0.62
N ASN A 34 15.71 3.50 -0.36
CA ASN A 34 15.81 4.26 -1.61
C ASN A 34 14.59 5.16 -1.84
N CYS A 35 14.72 6.44 -1.48
CA CYS A 35 13.77 7.48 -1.83
C CYS A 35 14.28 8.28 -3.04
N HIS A 36 13.34 8.78 -3.85
CA HIS A 36 13.63 9.75 -4.92
C HIS A 36 12.92 11.10 -4.69
N ILE A 37 11.83 11.08 -3.92
CA ILE A 37 10.99 12.22 -3.58
C ILE A 37 10.51 12.08 -2.14
N ASP A 38 10.18 13.19 -1.48
CA ASP A 38 9.74 13.21 -0.07
C ASP A 38 8.49 12.36 0.19
N ILE A 39 7.60 12.22 -0.80
CA ILE A 39 6.38 11.41 -0.72
C ILE A 39 6.69 9.94 -0.42
N HIS A 40 7.85 9.43 -0.83
CA HIS A 40 8.25 8.05 -0.52
C HIS A 40 8.53 7.85 0.98
N CYS A 41 8.81 8.94 1.70
CA CYS A 41 9.15 8.96 3.11
C CYS A 41 7.96 9.33 4.00
N ILE A 42 6.75 9.49 3.46
CA ILE A 42 5.57 9.96 4.21
C ILE A 42 5.21 9.05 5.40
N TYR A 43 5.59 7.78 5.34
CA TYR A 43 5.37 6.80 6.40
C TYR A 43 6.44 6.80 7.49
N LYS A 44 7.52 7.59 7.34
CA LYS A 44 8.57 7.71 8.35
C LYS A 44 8.10 8.66 9.44
N GLU A 45 7.94 8.14 10.66
CA GLU A 45 7.62 8.96 11.82
C GLU A 45 8.83 9.80 12.26
N CYS A 46 8.70 11.13 12.19
CA CYS A 46 9.68 12.07 12.71
C CYS A 46 9.12 12.81 13.93
N ARG A 47 9.97 13.12 14.92
CA ARG A 47 9.57 13.96 16.04
C ARG A 47 9.36 15.39 15.54
N ARG A 48 8.30 16.07 15.99
CA ARG A 48 8.11 17.51 15.69
C ARG A 48 9.29 18.32 16.27
N PRO A 49 9.81 19.35 15.59
CA PRO A 49 9.31 19.97 14.35
C PRO A 49 9.83 19.34 13.04
N PHE A 50 10.52 18.21 13.10
CA PHE A 50 11.17 17.62 11.93
C PHE A 50 10.14 16.91 11.03
N LYS A 51 10.32 17.01 9.71
CA LYS A 51 9.50 16.32 8.70
C LYS A 51 10.32 15.25 7.98
N PRO A 52 9.70 14.15 7.56
CA PRO A 52 10.38 13.14 6.74
C PRO A 52 10.67 13.73 5.35
N SER A 53 11.93 13.71 4.96
CA SER A 53 12.42 14.19 3.67
C SER A 53 13.38 13.17 3.07
N CYS A 54 13.53 13.21 1.75
CA CYS A 54 14.45 12.38 1.03
C CYS A 54 15.82 13.06 0.92
N LEU A 55 16.81 12.56 1.66
CA LEU A 55 18.19 13.06 1.66
C LEU A 55 19.14 11.95 1.24
N ASN A 56 19.94 12.19 0.20
CA ASN A 56 20.90 11.22 -0.35
C ASN A 56 20.27 9.86 -0.68
N PHE A 57 19.11 9.90 -1.33
CA PHE A 57 18.28 8.73 -1.62
C PHE A 57 17.83 7.94 -0.39
N LYS A 58 17.95 8.49 0.83
CA LYS A 58 17.44 7.87 2.06
C LYS A 58 16.40 8.76 2.73
N CYS A 59 15.38 8.13 3.30
CA CYS A 59 14.41 8.85 4.12
C CYS A 59 15.07 9.29 5.42
N ASP A 60 15.19 10.59 5.66
CA ASP A 60 15.71 11.18 6.90
C ASP A 60 14.76 12.25 7.46
N CYS A 61 14.95 12.65 8.71
CA CYS A 61 14.14 13.69 9.33
C CYS A 61 14.85 15.04 9.17
N GLY A 62 14.43 15.82 8.17
CA GLY A 62 14.93 17.16 7.91
C GLY A 62 14.35 18.19 8.89
N LYS A 63 15.16 19.18 9.27
CA LYS A 63 14.69 20.34 10.04
C LYS A 63 14.09 21.34 9.05
N GLU A 64 12.89 21.85 9.34
CA GLU A 64 12.32 23.01 8.64
C GLU A 64 13.19 24.26 8.83
#